data_AF-A0A937W2Q7-F1
#
_entry.id   AF-A0A937W2Q7-F1
#
_cell.length_a   1.000
_cell.length_b   1.000
_cell.length_c   1.000
_cell.angle_alpha   90.00
_cell.angle_beta   90.00
_cell.angle_gamma   90.00
#
_symmetry.space_group_name_H-M   'P 1'
#
loop_
_entity.id
_entity.type
_entity.pdbx_description
1 polymer ?
#
loop_
_entity_poly.entity_id
_entity_poly.type
_entity_poly.pdbx_seq_one_letter_code
_entity_poly.pdbx_strand_id
1 'polypeptide(L)' 'GGVLHKAQQAWLEHDVPQCGYCQAGMIMAVAALLRDKPQPTDADIDTTITNICRCGTFQQVREAIHVAARA' A
#
# COMPACT_ATOMS: atom_id res chain seq x y z
N GLY A 1 -17.36 -13.79 2.14
CA GLY A 1 -16.27 -12.81 2.06
C GLY A 1 -15.13 -13.30 2.91
N GLY A 2 -13.91 -13.34 2.39
CA GLY A 2 -12.72 -13.77 3.13
C GLY A 2 -12.17 -12.68 4.05
N VAL A 3 -11.21 -13.04 4.90
CA VAL A 3 -10.44 -12.09 5.71
C VAL A 3 -9.55 -11.26 4.79
N LEU A 4 -9.59 -9.93 4.93
CA LEU A 4 -8.75 -9.03 4.15
C LEU A 4 -7.29 -9.11 4.60
N HIS A 5 -6.37 -9.03 3.64
CA HIS A 5 -4.96 -8.87 3.93
C HIS A 5 -4.71 -7.50 4.59
N LYS A 6 -3.72 -7.39 5.49
CA LYS A 6 -3.42 -6.14 6.21
C LYS A 6 -3.20 -4.92 5.31
N ALA A 7 -2.61 -5.12 4.13
CA ALA A 7 -2.48 -4.06 3.12
C ALA A 7 -3.86 -3.61 2.56
N GLN A 8 -4.80 -4.54 2.35
CA GLN A 8 -6.16 -4.19 1.91
C GLN A 8 -6.94 -3.47 3.02
N GLN A 9 -6.76 -3.88 4.27
CA GLN A 9 -7.38 -3.20 5.42
C GLN A 9 -6.88 -1.77 5.55
N ALA A 10 -5.56 -1.55 5.49
CA ALA A 10 -4.99 -0.21 5.55
C ALA A 10 -5.41 0.67 4.35
N TRP A 11 -5.60 0.08 3.17
CA TRP A 11 -6.14 0.80 2.00
C TRP A 11 -7.54 1.36 2.23
N LEU A 12 -8.37 0.63 2.99
CA LEU A 12 -9.71 1.06 3.37
C LEU A 12 -9.65 2.10 4.50
N GLU A 13 -8.80 1.91 5.49
CA GLU A 13 -8.65 2.83 6.62
C GLU A 13 -8.16 4.23 6.19
N HIS A 14 -7.32 4.30 5.15
CA HIS A 14 -6.75 5.55 4.64
C HIS A 14 -7.44 6.10 3.39
N ASP A 15 -8.59 5.56 2.99
CA ASP A 15 -9.34 5.98 1.79
C ASP A 15 -8.42 6.15 0.54
N VAL A 16 -7.52 5.19 0.33
CA VAL A 16 -6.46 5.28 -0.70
C VAL A 16 -7.04 5.31 -2.13
N PRO A 17 -8.06 4.49 -2.49
CA PRO A 17 -8.58 4.46 -3.86
C PRO A 17 -9.39 5.72 -4.23
N GLN A 18 -9.04 6.36 -5.34
CA GLN A 18 -9.96 7.23 -6.08
C GLN A 18 -10.62 6.44 -7.23
N CYS A 19 -10.01 6.41 -8.42
CA CYS A 19 -10.56 5.65 -9.56
C CYS A 19 -10.39 4.12 -9.43
N GLY A 20 -9.63 3.65 -8.43
CA GLY A 20 -9.41 2.23 -8.16
C GLY A 20 -8.46 1.48 -9.11
N TYR A 21 -8.19 2.00 -10.31
CA TYR A 21 -7.53 1.25 -11.38
C TYR A 21 -6.14 0.71 -11.01
N CYS A 22 -5.28 1.54 -10.40
CA CYS A 22 -3.90 1.14 -10.03
C CYS A 22 -3.81 0.37 -8.71
N GLN A 23 -4.90 0.29 -7.94
CA GLN A 23 -4.83 -0.07 -6.52
C GLN A 23 -4.54 -1.54 -6.29
N ALA A 24 -5.09 -2.44 -7.11
CA ALA A 24 -4.81 -3.88 -7.01
C ALA A 24 -3.31 -4.17 -7.22
N GLY A 25 -2.69 -3.52 -8.22
CA GLY A 25 -1.26 -3.66 -8.48
C GLY A 25 -0.38 -3.11 -7.35
N MET A 26 -0.76 -1.97 -6.76
CA MET A 26 -0.08 -1.40 -5.60
C MET A 26 -0.18 -2.30 -4.37
N ILE A 27 -1.36 -2.82 -4.05
CA ILE A 27 -1.57 -3.71 -2.90
C ILE A 27 -0.69 -4.96 -3.02
N MET A 28 -0.56 -5.54 -4.23
CA MET A 28 0.32 -6.69 -4.46
C MET A 28 1.80 -6.36 -4.26
N ALA A 29 2.26 -5.21 -4.77
CA ALA A 29 3.62 -4.75 -4.57
C ALA A 29 3.94 -4.50 -3.09
N VAL A 30 2.99 -3.89 -2.36
CA VAL A 30 3.10 -3.66 -0.91
C VAL A 30 3.10 -4.97 -0.13
N ALA A 31 2.26 -5.93 -0.49
CA ALA A 31 2.26 -7.24 0.15
C ALA A 31 3.63 -7.95 -0.02
N ALA A 32 4.24 -7.85 -1.20
CA ALA A 32 5.60 -8.35 -1.43
C ALA A 32 6.64 -7.59 -0.61
N LEU A 33 6.60 -6.25 -0.59
CA LEU A 33 7.48 -5.42 0.23
C LEU A 33 7.39 -5.79 1.71
N LEU A 34 6.19 -5.90 2.28
CA LEU A 34 5.99 -6.18 3.70
C LEU A 34 6.36 -7.62 4.09
N ARG A 35 6.32 -8.56 3.14
CA ARG A 35 6.84 -9.92 3.35
C ARG A 35 8.36 -9.91 3.50
N ASP A 36 9.06 -9.14 2.67
CA ASP A 36 10.52 -9.14 2.61
C ASP A 36 11.15 -8.14 3.60
N LYS A 37 10.43 -7.03 3.88
CA LYS A 37 10.78 -5.97 4.83
C LYS A 37 9.54 -5.61 5.68
N PRO A 38 9.33 -6.27 6.83
CA PRO A 38 8.15 -6.06 7.68
C PRO A 38 7.99 -4.64 8.24
N GLN A 39 9.09 -3.90 8.39
CA GLN A 39 9.10 -2.48 8.80
C GLN A 39 9.90 -1.66 7.78
N PRO A 40 9.30 -1.32 6.62
CA PRO A 40 9.99 -0.57 5.58
C PRO A 40 10.16 0.89 5.99
N THR A 41 11.27 1.50 5.60
CA THR A 41 11.47 2.95 5.67
C THR A 41 10.79 3.66 4.49
N ASP A 42 10.67 4.97 4.55
CA ASP A 42 10.15 5.76 3.42
C ASP A 42 10.98 5.59 2.15
N ALA A 43 12.30 5.43 2.28
CA ALA A 43 13.19 5.16 1.16
C ALA A 43 12.95 3.76 0.56
N ASP A 44 12.63 2.77 1.39
CA ASP A 44 12.26 1.43 0.89
C ASP A 44 10.95 1.47 0.11
N ILE A 45 9.97 2.25 0.59
CA ILE A 45 8.68 2.44 -0.08
C ILE A 45 8.90 3.11 -1.44
N ASP A 46 9.68 4.20 -1.49
CA ASP A 46 9.90 4.98 -2.72
C ASP A 46 10.69 4.20 -3.79
N THR A 47 11.59 3.34 -3.37
CA THR A 47 12.38 2.51 -4.30
C THR A 47 11.64 1.27 -4.78
N THR A 48 10.68 0.75 -3.99
CA THR A 48 9.98 -0.51 -4.30
C THR A 48 8.63 -0.28 -4.97
N ILE A 49 7.87 0.72 -4.51
CA ILE A 49 6.50 0.98 -4.99
C ILE A 49 6.56 1.95 -6.18
N THR A 50 6.97 1.43 -7.34
CA THR A 50 7.11 2.19 -8.58
C THR A 50 5.82 2.25 -9.41
N ASN A 51 4.69 1.82 -8.84
CA ASN A 51 3.39 1.82 -9.51
C ASN A 51 2.91 3.25 -9.80
N ILE A 52 2.34 3.46 -10.99
CA ILE A 52 1.82 4.79 -11.38
C ILE A 52 0.38 4.95 -10.92
N CYS A 53 0.09 6.08 -10.26
CA CYS A 53 -1.26 6.52 -9.92
C CYS A 53 -1.54 7.88 -10.55
N ARG A 54 -2.53 7.95 -11.46
CA ARG A 54 -2.93 9.22 -12.09
C ARG A 54 -3.79 10.10 -11.19
N CYS A 55 -4.43 9.50 -10.19
CA CYS A 55 -5.24 10.18 -9.18
C CYS A 55 -4.39 10.91 -8.12
N GLY A 56 -3.09 10.59 -8.02
CA GLY A 56 -2.16 11.28 -7.12
C GLY A 56 -2.22 10.87 -5.65
N THR A 57 -2.68 9.66 -5.32
CA THR A 57 -2.88 9.21 -3.92
C THR A 57 -1.63 8.66 -3.22
N PHE A 58 -0.43 9.08 -3.65
CA PHE A 58 0.84 8.51 -3.18
C PHE A 58 1.10 8.73 -1.67
N GLN A 59 0.62 9.84 -1.10
CA GLN A 59 0.78 10.10 0.33
C GLN A 59 -0.11 9.15 1.17
N GLN A 60 -1.37 8.97 0.77
CA GLN A 60 -2.27 8.01 1.41
C GLN A 60 -1.73 6.57 1.30
N VAL A 61 -1.16 6.21 0.15
CA VAL A 61 -0.47 4.93 -0.05
C VAL A 61 0.66 4.76 0.97
N ARG A 62 1.53 5.76 1.13
CA ARG A 62 2.65 5.72 2.09
C ARG A 62 2.17 5.53 3.52
N GLU A 63 1.18 6.31 3.95
CA GLU A 63 0.60 6.21 5.29
C GLU A 63 -0.01 4.82 5.54
N ALA A 64 -0.75 4.29 4.56
CA ALA A 64 -1.37 2.97 4.63
C ALA A 64 -0.32 1.85 4.73
N ILE A 65 0.82 1.96 4.03
CA ILE A 65 1.92 0.98 4.15
C ILE A 65 2.48 0.96 5.57
N HIS A 66 2.69 2.13 6.17
CA HIS A 66 3.17 2.23 7.56
C HIS A 66 2.19 1.68 8.58
N VAL A 67 0.88 1.85 8.37
CA VAL A 67 -0.15 1.20 9.19
C VAL A 67 -0.12 -0.32 9.01
N ALA A 68 -0.10 -0.80 7.76
CA ALA A 68 -0.03 -2.23 7.46
C ALA A 68 1.24 -2.91 8.01
N ALA A 69 2.35 -2.17 8.15
CA ALA A 69 3.58 -2.67 8.76
C ALA A 69 3.47 -2.89 10.28
N ARG A 70 2.59 -2.13 10.96
CA ARG A 70 2.36 -2.23 12.41
C ARG A 70 1.26 -3.21 12.80
N ALA A 71 0.42 -3.62 11.84
CA ALA A 71 -0.66 -4.58 12.00
C ALA A 71 -0.19 -6.05 11.89
#